data_AF-A0A0F3N406-F1
#
_entry.id   AF-A0A0F3N406-F1
#
_cell.length_a   1.000
_cell.length_b   1.000
_cell.length_c   1.000
_cell.angle_alpha   90.00
_cell.angle_beta   90.00
_cell.angle_gamma   90.00
#
_symmetry.space_group_name_H-M   'P 1'
#
loop_
_entity.id
_entity.type
_entity.pdbx_description
1 polymer ?
#
loop_
_entity_poly.entity_id
_entity_poly.type
_entity_poly.pdbx_seq_one_letter_code
_entity_poly.pdbx_strand_id
1 'polypeptide(L)' 'MIVGKATSKLGLKHVVITYVYGDDLPDVGYAPLSVFRKLRKRDPNVIIES' A
#
# COMPACT_ATOMS: atom_id res chain seq x y z
N MET A 1 -2.06 -1.70 10.20
CA MET A 1 -1.19 -1.51 9.00
C MET A 1 -0.61 -0.11 9.05
N ILE A 2 0.71 0.00 9.15
CA ILE A 2 1.42 1.27 9.40
C ILE A 2 1.21 2.27 8.24
N VAL A 3 1.26 1.78 7.00
CA VAL A 3 1.11 2.59 5.76
C VAL A 3 -0.23 3.31 5.68
N GLY A 4 -1.35 2.59 5.86
CA GLY A 4 -2.68 3.19 5.79
C GLY A 4 -2.98 4.21 6.89
N LYS A 5 -2.33 4.10 8.05
CA LYS A 5 -2.43 5.10 9.11
C LYS A 5 -1.59 6.34 8.78
N ALA A 6 -0.43 6.15 8.17
CA ALA A 6 0.46 7.23 7.74
C ALA A 6 -0.19 8.08 6.63
N THR A 7 -0.75 7.45 5.60
CA THR A 7 -1.43 8.16 4.50
C THR A 7 -2.60 9.00 5.00
N SER A 8 -3.46 8.47 5.87
CA SER A 8 -4.54 9.25 6.47
C SER A 8 -4.03 10.40 7.35
N LYS A 9 -2.99 10.16 8.17
CA LYS A 9 -2.44 11.18 9.08
C LYS A 9 -1.80 12.35 8.30
N LEU A 10 -1.18 12.05 7.17
CA LEU A 10 -0.52 13.02 6.32
C LEU A 10 -1.49 13.69 5.32
N GLY A 11 -2.75 13.25 5.25
CA GLY A 11 -3.73 13.79 4.30
C GLY A 11 -3.36 13.59 2.84
N LEU A 12 -2.63 12.50 2.53
CA LEU A 12 -2.14 12.23 1.18
C LEU A 12 -3.31 11.84 0.28
N LYS A 13 -3.46 12.57 -0.83
CA LYS A 13 -4.44 12.26 -1.89
C LYS A 13 -3.90 11.32 -2.95
N HIS A 14 -2.59 11.27 -3.09
CA HIS A 14 -1.89 10.45 -4.05
C HIS A 14 -0.73 9.74 -3.35
N VAL A 15 -0.60 8.43 -3.58
CA VAL A 15 0.39 7.57 -2.92
C VAL A 15 1.05 6.67 -3.95
N VAL A 16 2.37 6.79 -4.07
CA VAL A 16 3.20 5.90 -4.89
C VAL A 16 3.80 4.84 -3.98
N ILE A 17 3.65 3.56 -4.33
CA ILE A 17 4.12 2.43 -3.54
C ILE A 17 5.08 1.59 -4.39
N THR A 18 6.37 1.71 -4.09
CA THR A 18 7.39 0.84 -4.66
C THR A 18 7.62 -0.37 -3.76
N TYR A 19 8.03 -1.48 -4.35
CA TYR A 19 8.42 -2.68 -3.63
C TYR A 19 9.53 -3.41 -4.39
N VAL A 20 10.30 -4.21 -3.66
CA VAL A 20 11.29 -5.13 -4.22
C VAL A 20 10.75 -6.55 -4.14
N TYR A 21 11.14 -7.40 -5.08
CA TYR A 21 10.84 -8.83 -5.00
C TYR A 21 11.55 -9.41 -3.78
N GLY A 22 10.78 -10.05 -2.92
CA GLY A 22 11.28 -10.75 -1.74
C GLY A 22 11.43 -12.22 -2.09
N ASP A 23 12.46 -12.56 -2.85
CA ASP A 23 12.68 -13.94 -3.33
C ASP A 23 12.89 -14.94 -2.19
N ASP A 24 13.22 -14.44 -1.00
CA ASP A 24 13.33 -15.17 0.25
C ASP A 24 11.97 -15.47 0.92
N LEU A 25 10.88 -14.84 0.46
CA LEU A 25 9.54 -15.00 1.00
C LEU A 25 8.72 -16.06 0.24
N PRO A 26 7.84 -16.82 0.93
CA PRO A 26 7.00 -17.85 0.31
C PRO A 26 6.10 -17.36 -0.83
N ASP A 27 5.76 -16.06 -0.82
CA ASP A 27 4.93 -15.40 -1.81
C ASP A 27 5.74 -14.51 -2.77
N VAL A 28 7.07 -14.64 -2.79
CA VAL A 28 8.01 -13.83 -3.58
C VAL A 28 7.82 -12.31 -3.44
N GLY A 29 7.23 -11.86 -2.33
CA GLY A 29 6.91 -10.45 -2.14
C GLY A 29 5.63 -9.99 -2.86
N TYR A 30 4.65 -10.87 -3.12
CA TYR A 30 3.30 -10.51 -3.60
C TYR A 30 2.44 -9.70 -2.58
N ALA A 31 3.07 -9.20 -1.52
CA ALA A 31 2.51 -8.27 -0.54
C ALA A 31 1.74 -7.02 -1.08
N PRO A 32 1.98 -6.45 -2.29
CA PRO A 32 1.36 -5.19 -2.70
C PRO A 32 -0.17 -5.24 -2.73
N LEU A 33 -0.76 -6.36 -3.18
CA LEU A 33 -2.20 -6.45 -3.38
C LEU A 33 -2.98 -6.27 -2.07
N SER A 34 -2.45 -6.83 -0.98
CA SER A 34 -3.07 -6.74 0.34
C SER A 34 -2.98 -5.31 0.92
N VAL A 35 -1.92 -4.58 0.60
CA VAL A 35 -1.69 -3.19 1.00
C VAL A 35 -2.63 -2.26 0.24
N PHE A 36 -2.74 -2.42 -1.08
CA PHE A 36 -3.68 -1.65 -1.91
C PHE A 36 -5.13 -1.82 -1.43
N ARG A 37 -5.55 -3.06 -1.17
CA ARG A 37 -6.91 -3.35 -0.68
C ARG A 37 -7.19 -2.67 0.66
N LYS A 38 -6.21 -2.67 1.57
CA LYS A 38 -6.36 -2.04 2.89
C LYS A 38 -6.35 -0.51 2.81
N LEU A 39 -5.56 0.08 1.91
CA LEU A 39 -5.56 1.52 1.65
C LEU A 39 -6.92 1.96 1.11
N ARG A 40 -7.42 1.30 0.07
CA ARG A 40 -8.69 1.63 -0.58
C ARG A 40 -9.91 1.44 0.34
N LYS A 41 -9.87 0.47 1.25
CA LYS A 41 -10.90 0.31 2.30
C LYS A 41 -10.91 1.45 3.31
N ARG A 42 -9.75 2.08 3.56
CA ARG A 42 -9.60 3.12 4.57
C ARG A 42 -9.86 4.50 4.02
N ASP A 43 -9.41 4.75 2.79
CA ASP A 43 -9.69 5.95 2.03
C ASP A 43 -10.02 5.54 0.59
N PRO A 44 -11.30 5.57 0.18
CA PRO A 44 -11.71 5.18 -1.17
C PRO A 44 -11.31 6.20 -2.24
N ASN A 45 -10.93 7.42 -1.86
CA ASN A 45 -10.63 8.52 -2.77
C ASN A 45 -9.13 8.70 -3.02
N VAL A 46 -8.27 7.95 -2.32
CA VAL A 46 -6.83 8.01 -2.52
C VAL A 46 -6.45 7.39 -3.86
N ILE A 47 -5.63 8.09 -4.64
CA ILE A 47 -5.02 7.57 -5.86
C ILE A 47 -3.81 6.73 -5.45
N ILE A 48 -3.67 5.54 -6.03
CA ILE A 48 -2.59 4.59 -5.73
C ILE A 48 -1.87 4.24 -7.03
N GLU A 49 -0.57 4.46 -7.07
CA GLU A 49 0.34 4.05 -8.15
C GLU A 49 1.37 3.06 -7.59
N SER A 50 1.79 2.09 -8.40
CA SER A 50 2.75 1.04 -8.03
C SER A 50 3.72 0.72 -9.14
#